data_AF-A0A327L2Q0-F1
#
_entry.id   AF-A0A327L2Q0-F1
#
_cell.length_a   1.000
_cell.length_b   1.000
_cell.length_c   1.000
_cell.angle_alpha   90.00
_cell.angle_beta   90.00
_cell.angle_gamma   90.00
#
_symmetry.space_group_name_H-M   'P 1'
#
loop_
_entity.id
_entity.type
_entity.pdbx_description
1 polymer ?
#
loop_
_entity_poly.entity_id
_entity_poly.type
_entity_poly.pdbx_seq_one_letter_code
_entity_poly.pdbx_strand_id
1 'polypeptide(L)'
;MGLQDHRIQDHRTVPELFTDLVQQVTSLVRTETRLARTEMSEKIGVVGAGVALIAVGAVLLMPGLVILLQAAVAALIDNGMQAHWAALLVGGVTLLVGAVLALIGASRLKAENLKPNRTMSQLQSDAAVARNQVR
;
A
#
# COMPACT_ATOMS: atom_id res chain seq x y z
N MET A 1 -54.20 50.40 5.75
CA MET A 1 -52.87 49.84 6.01
C MET A 1 -53.01 48.32 5.94
N GLY A 2 -52.96 47.77 4.73
CA GLY A 2 -53.33 46.37 4.44
C GLY A 2 -52.15 45.45 4.69
N LEU A 3 -52.40 44.39 5.46
CA LEU A 3 -51.44 43.38 5.86
C LEU A 3 -50.95 42.60 4.63
N GLN A 4 -49.64 42.61 4.40
CA GLN A 4 -49.00 41.73 3.42
C GLN A 4 -49.01 40.31 3.96
N ASP A 5 -49.99 39.52 3.52
CA ASP A 5 -49.99 38.07 3.70
C ASP A 5 -49.00 37.46 2.70
N HIS A 6 -47.74 37.34 3.12
CA HIS A 6 -46.72 36.57 2.42
C HIS A 6 -46.69 35.14 2.98
N ARG A 7 -47.80 34.41 2.85
CA ARG A 7 -47.81 32.95 2.99
C ARG A 7 -47.64 32.31 1.61
N ILE A 8 -46.41 32.28 1.15
CA ILE A 8 -45.99 31.24 0.20
C ILE A 8 -45.89 29.95 1.03
N GLN A 9 -46.99 29.20 1.09
CA GLN A 9 -46.96 27.80 1.52
C GLN A 9 -46.34 27.00 0.37
N ASP A 10 -45.03 26.83 0.45
CA ASP A 10 -44.23 26.03 -0.46
C ASP A 10 -44.56 24.54 -0.22
N HIS A 11 -45.69 24.08 -0.77
CA HIS A 11 -46.06 22.67 -0.81
C HIS A 11 -45.13 21.97 -1.81
N ARG A 12 -43.90 21.69 -1.36
CA ARG A 12 -42.96 20.89 -2.12
C ARG A 12 -43.62 19.58 -2.50
N THR A 13 -43.64 19.30 -3.80
CA THR A 13 -44.30 18.12 -4.32
C THR A 13 -43.43 16.88 -4.08
N VAL A 14 -44.03 15.71 -3.85
CA VAL A 14 -43.30 14.43 -3.67
C VAL A 14 -42.24 14.17 -4.77
N PRO A 15 -42.48 14.52 -6.05
CA PRO A 15 -41.46 14.41 -7.11
C PRO A 15 -40.25 15.35 -6.94
N GLU A 16 -40.46 16.55 -6.38
CA GLU A 16 -39.39 17.50 -6.09
C GLU A 16 -38.44 16.98 -5.00
N LEU A 17 -38.99 16.43 -3.92
CA LEU A 17 -38.20 15.84 -2.83
C LEU A 17 -37.37 14.65 -3.29
N PHE A 18 -37.91 13.83 -4.21
CA PHE A 18 -37.19 12.70 -4.80
C PHE A 18 -36.03 13.18 -5.68
N THR A 19 -36.25 14.24 -6.47
CA THR A 19 -35.22 14.84 -7.33
C THR A 19 -34.09 15.45 -6.49
N ASP A 20 -34.42 16.15 -5.41
CA ASP A 20 -33.46 16.71 -4.46
C ASP A 20 -32.63 15.61 -3.77
N LEU A 21 -33.24 14.50 -3.39
CA LEU A 21 -32.54 13.37 -2.76
C LEU A 21 -31.56 12.71 -3.73
N VAL A 22 -31.97 12.46 -4.98
CA VAL A 22 -31.09 11.89 -6.02
C VAL A 22 -29.91 12.82 -6.30
N GLN A 23 -30.13 14.14 -6.34
CA GLN A 23 -29.06 15.11 -6.49
C GLN A 23 -28.10 15.12 -5.28
N GLN A 24 -28.61 15.01 -4.05
CA GLN A 24 -27.80 14.91 -2.84
C GLN A 24 -26.98 13.62 -2.78
N VAL A 25 -27.56 12.48 -3.14
CA VAL A 25 -26.82 11.20 -3.20
C VAL A 25 -25.74 11.26 -4.29
N THR A 26 -26.06 11.83 -5.46
CA THR A 26 -25.09 12.00 -6.55
C THR A 26 -23.94 12.92 -6.15
N SER A 27 -24.24 14.01 -5.44
CA SER A 27 -23.22 14.95 -4.95
C SER A 27 -22.34 14.33 -3.86
N LEU A 28 -22.92 13.50 -2.98
CA LEU A 28 -22.20 12.76 -1.94
C LEU A 28 -21.24 11.74 -2.56
N VAL A 29 -21.72 10.90 -3.50
CA VAL A 29 -20.89 9.91 -4.21
C VAL A 29 -19.74 10.60 -4.96
N ARG A 30 -20.01 11.73 -5.63
CA ARG A 30 -18.98 12.52 -6.31
C ARG A 30 -17.96 13.11 -5.34
N THR A 31 -18.38 13.46 -4.13
CA THR A 31 -17.51 14.01 -3.09
C THR A 31 -16.63 12.92 -2.47
N GLU A 32 -17.21 11.78 -2.11
CA GLU A 32 -16.51 10.58 -1.60
C GLU A 32 -15.47 10.08 -2.61
N THR A 33 -15.84 9.96 -3.89
CA THR A 33 -14.90 9.55 -4.94
C THR A 33 -13.76 10.55 -5.13
N ARG A 34 -14.03 11.86 -5.02
CA ARG A 34 -12.98 12.88 -5.05
C ARG A 34 -12.05 12.77 -3.85
N LEU A 35 -12.59 12.57 -2.64
CA LEU A 35 -11.82 12.42 -1.43
C LEU A 35 -10.95 11.14 -1.45
N ALA A 36 -11.55 10.01 -1.81
CA ALA A 36 -10.86 8.74 -1.99
C ALA A 36 -9.73 8.85 -3.03
N ARG A 37 -9.97 9.56 -4.15
CA ARG A 37 -8.93 9.81 -5.16
C ARG A 37 -7.78 10.66 -4.60
N THR A 38 -8.09 11.71 -3.83
CA THR A 38 -7.07 12.54 -3.18
C THR A 38 -6.23 11.73 -2.21
N GLU A 39 -6.86 10.99 -1.31
CA GLU A 39 -6.17 10.16 -0.31
C GLU A 39 -5.33 9.05 -0.99
N MET A 40 -5.86 8.42 -2.05
CA MET A 40 -5.11 7.43 -2.82
C MET A 40 -3.91 8.05 -3.54
N SER A 41 -4.06 9.26 -4.08
CA SER A 41 -2.96 9.98 -4.75
C SER A 41 -1.85 10.34 -3.76
N GLU A 42 -2.21 10.78 -2.56
CA GLU A 42 -1.28 11.07 -1.48
C GLU A 42 -0.55 9.81 -1.01
N LYS A 43 -1.28 8.70 -0.78
CA LYS A 43 -0.69 7.40 -0.42
C LYS A 43 0.26 6.87 -1.50
N ILE A 44 -0.11 7.00 -2.77
CA ILE A 44 0.76 6.61 -3.90
C ILE A 44 2.03 7.47 -3.93
N GLY A 45 1.93 8.78 -3.68
CA GLY A 45 3.08 9.67 -3.62
C GLY A 45 4.07 9.26 -2.52
N VAL A 46 3.58 8.99 -1.31
CA VAL A 46 4.40 8.56 -0.17
C VAL A 46 5.05 7.20 -0.44
N VAL A 47 4.29 6.23 -0.91
CA VAL A 47 4.81 4.89 -1.27
C VAL A 47 5.83 5.02 -2.40
N GLY A 48 5.55 5.82 -3.42
CA GLY A 48 6.43 6.05 -4.56
C GLY A 48 7.76 6.69 -4.15
N ALA A 49 7.73 7.71 -3.29
CA ALA A 49 8.93 8.32 -2.74
C ALA A 49 9.75 7.32 -1.89
N GLY A 50 9.07 6.50 -1.09
CA GLY A 50 9.71 5.43 -0.33
C GLY A 50 10.41 4.40 -1.23
N VAL A 51 9.73 3.94 -2.28
CA VAL A 51 10.30 3.02 -3.28
C VAL A 51 11.50 3.64 -4.00
N ALA A 52 11.42 4.93 -4.36
CA ALA A 52 12.52 5.65 -5.00
C ALA A 52 13.76 5.74 -4.08
N LEU A 53 13.57 6.08 -2.81
CA LEU A 53 14.66 6.12 -1.83
C LEU A 53 15.29 4.75 -1.62
N ILE A 54 14.48 3.69 -1.52
CA ILE A 54 14.96 2.31 -1.44
C ILE A 54 15.78 1.93 -2.68
N ALA A 55 15.31 2.29 -3.88
CA ALA A 55 16.00 1.98 -5.13
C ALA A 55 17.37 2.69 -5.20
N VAL A 56 17.43 3.99 -4.91
CA VAL A 56 18.69 4.75 -4.87
C VAL A 56 19.63 4.20 -3.79
N GLY A 57 19.10 3.90 -2.60
CA GLY A 57 19.84 3.27 -1.52
C GLY A 57 20.43 1.92 -1.95
N ALA A 58 19.67 1.07 -2.63
CA ALA A 58 20.14 -0.21 -3.13
C ALA A 58 21.29 -0.06 -4.15
N VAL A 59 21.20 0.94 -5.05
CA VAL A 59 22.27 1.26 -6.01
C VAL A 59 23.57 1.62 -5.31
N LEU A 60 23.53 2.30 -4.15
CA LEU A 60 24.72 2.65 -3.38
C LEU A 60 25.20 1.51 -2.48
N LEU A 61 24.28 0.78 -1.85
CA LEU A 61 24.59 -0.32 -0.95
C LEU A 61 25.20 -1.52 -1.69
N MET A 62 24.78 -1.82 -2.92
CA MET A 62 25.34 -2.93 -3.69
C MET A 62 26.87 -2.85 -3.87
N PRO A 63 27.45 -1.79 -4.46
CA PRO A 63 28.90 -1.68 -4.59
C PRO A 63 29.59 -1.53 -3.23
N GLY A 64 28.96 -0.84 -2.27
CA GLY A 64 29.49 -0.72 -0.90
C GLY A 64 29.66 -2.09 -0.23
N LEU A 65 28.65 -2.96 -0.36
CA LEU A 65 28.70 -4.34 0.14
C LEU A 65 29.81 -5.14 -0.55
N VAL A 66 29.97 -5.03 -1.87
CA VAL A 66 31.06 -5.69 -2.60
C VAL A 66 32.43 -5.26 -2.06
N ILE A 67 32.64 -3.96 -1.84
CA ILE A 67 33.89 -3.44 -1.28
C ILE A 67 34.13 -3.98 0.13
N LEU A 68 33.11 -3.99 1.00
CA LEU A 68 33.22 -4.53 2.36
C LEU A 68 33.53 -6.04 2.36
N LEU A 69 32.93 -6.81 1.45
CA LEU A 69 33.22 -8.24 1.32
C LEU A 69 34.65 -8.48 0.81
N GLN A 70 35.13 -7.67 -0.13
CA GLN A 70 36.53 -7.72 -0.56
C GLN A 70 37.49 -7.36 0.58
N ALA A 71 37.14 -6.35 1.39
CA ALA A 71 37.92 -6.00 2.58
C ALA A 71 37.96 -7.16 3.59
N ALA A 72 36.84 -7.88 3.79
CA ALA A 72 36.82 -9.07 4.62
C ALA A 72 37.71 -10.19 4.06
N VAL A 73 37.64 -10.46 2.74
CA VAL A 73 38.54 -11.43 2.09
C VAL A 73 40.01 -11.04 2.30
N ALA A 74 40.37 -9.77 2.06
CA ALA A 74 41.72 -9.27 2.25
C ALA A 74 42.19 -9.42 3.71
N ALA A 75 41.33 -9.09 4.68
CA ALA A 75 41.65 -9.25 6.10
C ALA A 75 41.96 -10.71 6.46
N LEU A 76 41.22 -11.69 5.92
CA LEU A 76 41.52 -13.10 6.16
C LEU A 76 42.83 -13.55 5.48
N ILE A 77 43.13 -12.99 4.31
CA ILE A 77 44.41 -13.24 3.62
C ILE A 77 45.59 -12.73 4.46
N ASP A 78 45.48 -11.50 5.00
CA ASP A 78 46.52 -10.91 5.86
C ASP A 78 46.72 -11.69 7.17
N ASN A 79 45.70 -12.44 7.61
CA ASN A 79 45.80 -13.37 8.74
C ASN A 79 46.39 -14.74 8.36
N GLY A 80 46.93 -14.88 7.14
CA GLY A 80 47.63 -16.07 6.66
C GLY A 80 46.74 -17.09 5.95
N MET A 81 45.46 -16.78 5.70
CA MET A 81 44.60 -17.68 4.93
C MET A 81 44.89 -17.58 3.43
N GLN A 82 44.91 -18.71 2.73
CA GLN A 82 45.11 -18.70 1.28
C GLN A 82 43.92 -18.02 0.58
N ALA A 83 44.22 -17.21 -0.45
CA ALA A 83 43.24 -16.33 -1.10
C ALA A 83 41.96 -17.05 -1.58
N HIS A 84 42.08 -18.25 -2.14
CA HIS A 84 40.93 -19.01 -2.60
C HIS A 84 40.03 -19.48 -1.45
N TRP A 85 40.61 -19.90 -0.30
CA TRP A 85 39.84 -20.29 0.88
C TRP A 85 39.15 -19.09 1.54
N ALA A 86 39.82 -17.93 1.59
CA ALA A 86 39.23 -16.69 2.07
C ALA A 86 38.03 -16.26 1.22
N ALA A 87 38.19 -16.26 -0.10
CA ALA A 87 37.10 -15.94 -1.02
C ALA A 87 35.93 -16.92 -0.91
N LEU A 88 36.21 -18.24 -0.83
CA LEU A 88 35.17 -19.26 -0.69
C LEU A 88 34.40 -19.14 0.62
N LEU A 89 35.08 -18.86 1.73
CA LEU A 89 34.44 -18.73 3.04
C LEU A 89 33.54 -17.49 3.08
N VAL A 90 34.07 -16.32 2.73
CA VAL A 90 33.30 -15.06 2.75
C VAL A 90 32.17 -15.12 1.73
N GLY A 91 32.44 -15.59 0.52
CA GLY A 91 31.44 -15.76 -0.53
C GLY A 91 30.36 -16.76 -0.15
N GLY A 92 30.75 -17.90 0.44
CA GLY A 92 29.82 -18.94 0.89
C GLY A 92 28.88 -18.47 1.99
N VAL A 93 29.41 -17.80 3.02
CA VAL A 93 28.60 -17.20 4.10
C VAL A 93 27.66 -16.15 3.53
N THR A 94 28.15 -15.29 2.64
CA THR A 94 27.34 -14.24 2.00
C THR A 94 26.21 -14.84 1.16
N LEU A 95 26.49 -15.88 0.37
CA LEU A 95 25.48 -16.57 -0.43
C LEU A 95 24.41 -17.21 0.46
N LEU A 96 24.80 -17.83 1.57
CA LEU A 96 23.86 -18.46 2.49
C LEU A 96 22.92 -17.41 3.13
N VAL A 97 23.47 -16.31 3.63
CA VAL A 97 22.67 -15.21 4.18
C VAL A 97 21.78 -14.58 3.11
N GLY A 98 22.34 -14.32 1.91
CA GLY A 98 21.62 -13.76 0.79
C GLY A 98 20.45 -14.64 0.33
N ALA A 99 20.64 -15.96 0.25
CA ALA A 99 19.60 -16.91 -0.09
C ALA A 99 18.45 -16.90 0.92
N VAL A 100 18.76 -16.90 2.23
CA VAL A 100 17.74 -16.81 3.30
C VAL A 100 16.94 -15.52 3.19
N LEU A 101 17.61 -14.38 3.03
CA LEU A 101 16.94 -13.08 2.88
C LEU A 101 16.08 -13.03 1.61
N ALA A 102 16.56 -13.57 0.50
CA ALA A 102 15.82 -13.63 -0.76
C ALA A 102 14.56 -14.49 -0.63
N LEU A 103 14.65 -15.65 0.05
CA LEU A 103 13.49 -16.51 0.30
C LEU A 103 12.44 -15.83 1.19
N ILE A 104 12.87 -15.14 2.25
CA ILE A 104 11.98 -14.37 3.14
C ILE A 104 11.34 -13.20 2.39
N GLY A 105 12.12 -12.48 1.58
CA GLY A 105 11.62 -11.39 0.75
C GLY A 105 10.58 -11.88 -0.26
N ALA A 106 10.91 -12.94 -0.99
CA ALA A 106 10.01 -13.57 -1.95
C ALA A 106 8.72 -14.07 -1.28
N SER A 107 8.80 -14.65 -0.07
CA SER A 107 7.60 -15.08 0.65
C SER A 107 6.70 -13.91 1.04
N ARG A 108 7.27 -12.77 1.44
CA ARG A 108 6.51 -11.56 1.82
C ARG A 108 5.83 -10.88 0.63
N LEU A 109 6.43 -10.98 -0.56
CA LEU A 109 5.89 -10.40 -1.79
C LEU A 109 4.86 -11.28 -2.51
N LYS A 110 4.58 -12.49 -2.00
CA LYS A 110 3.53 -13.35 -2.58
C LYS A 110 2.18 -12.63 -2.58
N ALA A 111 1.46 -12.75 -3.70
CA ALA A 111 0.15 -12.11 -3.89
C ALA A 111 -0.85 -12.44 -2.76
N GLU A 112 -0.76 -13.65 -2.18
CA GLU A 112 -1.56 -14.08 -1.02
C GLU A 112 -1.32 -13.22 0.23
N ASN A 113 -0.09 -12.76 0.45
CA ASN A 113 0.28 -11.90 1.58
C ASN A 113 0.00 -10.41 1.30
N LEU A 114 -0.26 -10.05 0.05
CA LEU A 114 -0.61 -8.69 -0.39
C LEU A 114 -2.13 -8.47 -0.47
N LYS A 115 -2.95 -9.52 -0.35
CA LYS A 115 -4.41 -9.40 -0.27
C LYS A 115 -4.82 -8.85 1.11
N PRO A 116 -5.72 -7.85 1.19
CA PRO A 116 -6.25 -7.38 2.47
C PRO A 116 -7.12 -8.46 3.14
N ASN A 117 -6.50 -9.31 3.97
CA ASN A 117 -7.17 -10.45 4.61
C ASN A 117 -8.37 -10.02 5.48
N ARG A 118 -8.28 -8.85 6.13
CA ARG A 118 -9.35 -8.30 7.00
C ARG A 118 -10.54 -7.82 6.17
N THR A 119 -10.28 -7.04 5.12
CA THR A 119 -11.33 -6.44 4.27
C THR A 119 -12.14 -7.50 3.55
N MET A 120 -11.50 -8.57 3.07
CA MET A 120 -12.22 -9.62 2.35
C MET A 120 -13.14 -10.45 3.27
N SER A 121 -12.77 -10.64 4.55
CA SER A 121 -13.63 -11.36 5.50
C SER A 121 -14.83 -10.53 5.96
N GLN A 122 -14.66 -9.22 6.13
CA GLN A 122 -15.76 -8.33 6.53
C GLN A 122 -16.78 -8.16 5.39
N LEU A 123 -16.31 -8.00 4.15
CA LEU A 123 -17.18 -7.96 2.98
C LEU A 123 -17.98 -9.27 2.78
N GLN A 124 -17.39 -10.43 3.12
CA GLN A 124 -18.09 -11.71 3.07
C GLN A 124 -19.13 -11.86 4.19
N SER A 125 -18.82 -11.43 5.41
CA SER A 125 -19.78 -11.40 6.51
C SER A 125 -20.95 -10.46 6.23
N ASP A 126 -20.68 -9.26 5.71
CA ASP A 126 -21.73 -8.28 5.41
C ASP A 126 -22.63 -8.76 4.26
N ALA A 127 -22.06 -9.39 3.23
CA ALA A 127 -22.82 -10.02 2.15
C ALA A 127 -23.68 -11.19 2.66
N ALA A 128 -23.19 -11.98 3.62
CA ALA A 128 -23.95 -13.07 4.23
C ALA A 128 -25.13 -12.56 5.07
N VAL A 129 -24.95 -11.45 5.80
CA VAL A 129 -26.01 -10.81 6.58
C VAL A 129 -27.07 -10.20 5.67
N ALA A 130 -26.67 -9.50 4.61
CA ALA A 130 -27.61 -8.93 3.64
C ALA A 130 -28.44 -10.01 2.92
N ARG A 131 -27.84 -11.17 2.63
CA ARG A 131 -28.54 -12.29 2.00
C ARG A 131 -29.59 -12.94 2.90
N ASN A 132 -29.39 -12.91 4.22
CA ASN A 132 -30.34 -13.45 5.19
C ASN A 132 -31.53 -12.52 5.48
N GLN A 133 -31.43 -11.22 5.17
CA GLN A 133 -32.55 -10.28 5.34
C GLN A 133 -33.56 -10.30 4.18
N VAL A 134 -33.22 -10.92 3.05
CA VAL A 134 -34.08 -10.99 1.84
C VAL A 134 -34.84 -12.32 1.77
N ARG A 135 -34.74 -13.17 2.80
CA ARG A 135 -35.35 -14.50 2.83
C ARG A 135 -36.40 -14.65 3.93
#